data_AF-A0A1Q3B270-F1
#
_entry.id   AF-A0A1Q3B270-F1
#
_cell.length_a   1.000
_cell.length_b   1.000
_cell.length_c   1.000
_cell.angle_alpha   90.00
_cell.angle_beta   90.00
_cell.angle_gamma   90.00
#
_symmetry.space_group_name_H-M   'P 1'
#
loop_
_entity.id
_entity.type
_entity.pdbx_description
1 polymer ?
#
loop_
_entity_poly.entity_id
_entity_poly.type
_entity_poly.pdbx_seq_one_letter_code
_entity_poly.pdbx_strand_id
1 'polypeptide(L)'
;MTGDKSLFVKYESKEGREVTFGDNAKEKIKGVGSIGNLKASIHNVLFVDGLKHNLLSISQLCDKDCRVVFEKDLCKVIDINNDQVKFIGHRHGNVYVVEIESI
;
A
#
# COMPACT_ATOMS: atom_id res chain seq x y z
N MET A 1 4.42 1.94 -0.30
CA MET A 1 5.04 2.51 -1.52
C MET A 1 4.82 1.51 -2.65
N THR A 2 4.89 1.94 -3.92
CA THR A 2 4.83 1.03 -5.06
C THR A 2 5.86 1.38 -6.13
N GLY A 3 6.44 0.36 -6.77
CA GLY A 3 7.21 0.51 -8.01
C GLY A 3 6.40 0.25 -9.27
N ASP A 4 5.15 -0.19 -9.12
CA ASP A 4 4.22 -0.35 -10.22
C ASP A 4 3.34 0.89 -10.36
N LYS A 5 3.53 1.61 -11.46
CA LYS A 5 2.79 2.84 -11.77
C LYS A 5 1.35 2.55 -12.21
N SER A 6 1.07 1.35 -12.73
CA SER A 6 -0.25 1.00 -13.24
C SER A 6 -1.32 0.86 -12.16
N LEU A 7 -0.90 0.61 -10.90
CA LEU A 7 -1.80 0.51 -9.75
C LEU A 7 -2.44 1.84 -9.33
N PHE A 8 -1.96 2.98 -9.85
CA PHE A 8 -2.47 4.30 -9.46
C PHE A 8 -3.72 4.68 -10.25
N VAL A 9 -4.83 4.88 -9.53
CA VAL A 9 -6.05 5.51 -10.09
C VAL A 9 -5.95 7.04 -10.13
N LYS A 10 -5.10 7.61 -9.27
CA LYS A 10 -4.72 9.02 -9.29
C LYS A 10 -3.22 9.12 -9.07
N TYR A 11 -2.52 9.78 -9.96
CA TYR A 11 -1.07 9.94 -9.91
C TYR A 11 -0.68 11.39 -10.17
N GLU A 12 0.23 11.89 -9.35
CA GLU A 12 0.89 13.19 -9.53
C GLU A 12 2.40 12.96 -9.58
N SER A 13 3.04 13.44 -10.65
CA SER A 13 4.49 13.39 -10.79
C SER A 13 5.12 14.35 -9.79
N LYS A 14 6.08 13.86 -9.01
CA LYS A 14 6.77 14.65 -8.00
C LYS A 14 8.14 14.07 -7.72
N GLU A 15 9.18 14.87 -7.93
CA GLU A 15 10.52 14.55 -7.47
C GLU A 15 10.60 14.76 -5.95
N GLY A 16 10.88 13.69 -5.22
CA GLY A 16 10.97 13.69 -3.76
C GLY A 16 12.36 13.34 -3.25
N ARG A 17 12.42 13.00 -1.96
CA ARG A 17 13.65 12.51 -1.32
C ARG A 17 13.98 11.10 -1.81
N GLU A 18 15.20 10.67 -1.51
CA GLU A 18 15.65 9.29 -1.74
C GLU A 18 15.09 8.34 -0.68
N VAL A 19 14.77 7.14 -1.13
CA VAL A 19 14.43 5.97 -0.31
C VAL A 19 15.61 5.02 -0.39
N THR A 20 16.02 4.46 0.76
CA THR A 20 17.05 3.42 0.81
C THR A 20 16.37 2.05 0.86
N PHE A 21 16.76 1.15 -0.05
CA PHE A 21 16.26 -0.22 -0.11
C PHE A 21 17.02 -1.13 0.86
N GLY A 22 16.55 -2.37 1.01
CA GLY A 22 17.16 -3.36 1.90
C GLY A 22 18.59 -3.76 1.51
N ASP A 23 18.98 -3.54 0.25
CA ASP A 23 20.34 -3.75 -0.27
C ASP A 23 21.22 -2.48 -0.20
N ASN A 24 20.75 -1.43 0.48
CA ASN A 24 21.37 -0.09 0.56
C ASN A 24 21.41 0.71 -0.75
N ALA A 25 20.84 0.19 -1.84
CA ALA A 25 20.61 1.02 -3.02
C ALA A 25 19.65 2.17 -2.66
N LYS A 26 19.83 3.31 -3.32
CA LYS A 26 18.99 4.48 -3.11
C LYS A 26 18.26 4.83 -4.39
N GLU A 27 16.97 5.07 -4.27
CA GLU A 27 16.18 5.59 -5.38
C GLU A 27 15.28 6.75 -5.01
N LYS A 28 15.02 7.62 -5.99
CA LYS A 28 14.17 8.79 -5.79
C LYS A 28 12.69 8.44 -5.84
N ILE A 29 11.93 9.10 -4.99
CA ILE A 29 10.46 9.18 -5.15
C ILE A 29 10.19 9.98 -6.42
N LYS A 30 9.44 9.41 -7.36
CA LYS A 30 9.07 10.04 -8.64
C LYS A 30 7.61 10.47 -8.70
N GLY A 31 6.81 10.16 -7.68
CA GLY A 31 5.43 10.62 -7.62
C GLY A 31 4.69 10.21 -6.37
N VAL A 32 3.47 10.70 -6.25
CA VAL A 32 2.54 10.36 -5.19
C VAL A 32 1.15 10.17 -5.79
N GLY A 33 0.35 9.31 -5.18
CA GLY A 33 -0.98 9.05 -5.68
C GLY A 33 -1.84 8.22 -4.76
N SER A 34 -2.95 7.75 -5.32
CA SER A 34 -3.86 6.80 -4.67
C SER A 34 -3.95 5.52 -5.48
N ILE A 35 -3.94 4.38 -4.79
CA ILE A 35 -4.13 3.04 -5.36
C ILE A 35 -5.42 2.42 -4.81
N GLY A 36 -6.01 1.47 -5.54
CA GLY A 36 -7.26 0.80 -5.17
C GLY A 36 -8.46 1.26 -5.97
N ASN A 37 -9.65 1.10 -5.41
CA ASN A 37 -10.92 1.37 -6.10
C ASN A 37 -11.83 2.31 -5.31
N LEU A 38 -13.06 2.52 -5.81
CA LEU A 38 -14.05 3.41 -5.17
C LEU A 38 -14.44 3.01 -3.75
N LYS A 39 -14.36 1.71 -3.40
CA LYS A 39 -14.72 1.19 -2.08
C LYS A 39 -13.53 1.18 -1.12
N ALA A 40 -12.34 0.91 -1.64
CA ALA A 40 -11.15 0.75 -0.85
C ALA A 40 -9.94 1.34 -1.59
N SER A 41 -9.47 2.49 -1.10
CA SER A 41 -8.28 3.14 -1.64
C SER A 41 -7.29 3.51 -0.54
N ILE A 42 -6.01 3.51 -0.91
CA ILE A 42 -4.91 3.97 -0.07
C ILE A 42 -4.36 5.24 -0.68
N HIS A 43 -4.49 6.35 0.05
CA HIS A 43 -3.99 7.65 -0.37
C HIS A 43 -2.51 7.84 0.01
N ASN A 44 -1.86 8.84 -0.59
CA ASN A 44 -0.46 9.22 -0.32
C ASN A 44 0.54 8.06 -0.53
N VAL A 45 0.28 7.19 -1.51
CA VAL A 45 1.22 6.14 -1.89
C VAL A 45 2.32 6.76 -2.73
N LEU A 46 3.57 6.59 -2.29
CA LEU A 46 4.74 7.07 -3.03
C LEU A 46 5.11 6.07 -4.13
N PHE A 47 5.36 6.61 -5.33
CA PHE A 47 5.92 5.90 -6.46
C PHE A 47 7.45 5.99 -6.44
N VAL A 48 8.12 4.84 -6.42
CA VAL A 48 9.58 4.73 -6.43
C VAL A 48 9.97 3.78 -7.55
N ASP A 49 10.65 4.30 -8.56
CA ASP A 49 11.08 3.48 -9.70
C ASP A 49 12.06 2.40 -9.26
N GLY A 50 11.96 1.22 -9.85
CA GLY A 50 12.77 0.05 -9.47
C GLY A 50 12.38 -0.65 -8.15
N LEU A 51 11.35 -0.19 -7.42
CA LEU A 51 10.85 -0.90 -6.24
C LEU A 51 10.16 -2.21 -6.65
N LYS A 52 10.81 -3.34 -6.40
CA LYS A 52 10.36 -4.67 -6.87
C LYS A 52 9.19 -5.27 -6.09
N HIS A 53 9.05 -4.90 -4.81
CA HIS A 53 8.02 -5.45 -3.93
C HIS A 53 7.30 -4.33 -3.19
N ASN A 54 5.98 -4.41 -3.17
CA ASN A 54 5.13 -3.45 -2.48
C ASN A 54 4.86 -3.97 -1.06
N LEU A 55 5.18 -3.18 -0.05
CA LEU A 55 4.84 -3.45 1.33
C LEU A 55 3.86 -2.41 1.84
N LEU A 56 2.83 -2.88 2.55
CA LEU A 56 1.94 -2.03 3.33
C LEU A 56 2.46 -1.96 4.75
N SER A 57 2.74 -0.74 5.23
CA SER A 57 3.09 -0.54 6.62
C SER A 57 1.84 -0.56 7.48
N ILE A 58 1.80 -1.46 8.46
CA ILE A 58 0.70 -1.56 9.43
C ILE A 58 0.57 -0.26 10.23
N SER A 59 1.69 0.34 10.64
CA SER A 59 1.64 1.62 11.38
C SER A 59 0.99 2.73 10.55
N GLN A 60 1.32 2.81 9.25
CA GLN A 60 0.73 3.82 8.36
C GLN A 60 -0.76 3.59 8.10
N LEU A 61 -1.23 2.34 8.14
CA LEU A 61 -2.66 2.03 8.08
C LEU A 61 -3.35 2.48 9.37
N CYS A 62 -2.75 2.20 10.53
CA CYS A 62 -3.27 2.63 11.83
C CYS A 62 -3.33 4.17 11.95
N ASP A 63 -2.31 4.89 11.48
CA ASP A 63 -2.29 6.35 11.42
C ASP A 63 -3.38 6.95 10.51
N LYS A 64 -4.02 6.11 9.68
CA LYS A 64 -5.10 6.46 8.76
C LYS A 64 -6.43 5.83 9.17
N ASP A 65 -6.68 5.78 10.46
CA ASP A 65 -7.95 5.35 11.04
C ASP A 65 -8.37 3.94 10.57
N CYS A 66 -7.39 3.04 10.40
CA CYS A 66 -7.66 1.65 10.08
C CYS A 66 -7.23 0.73 11.23
N ARG A 67 -8.11 -0.21 11.59
CA ARG A 67 -7.79 -1.36 12.42
C ARG A 67 -7.33 -2.50 11.51
N VAL A 68 -6.19 -3.12 11.82
CA VAL A 68 -5.73 -4.33 11.12
C VAL A 68 -5.88 -5.54 12.02
N VAL A 69 -6.59 -6.56 11.55
CA VAL A 69 -6.82 -7.83 12.26
C VAL A 69 -6.10 -8.94 11.51
N PHE A 70 -5.27 -9.71 12.22
CA PHE A 70 -4.59 -10.89 11.68
C PHE A 70 -5.22 -12.16 12.25
N GLU A 71 -5.63 -13.05 11.36
CA GLU A 71 -6.14 -14.38 11.65
C GLU A 71 -5.19 -15.42 11.01
N LYS A 72 -5.37 -16.71 11.31
CA LYS A 72 -4.45 -17.77 10.85
C LYS A 72 -4.21 -17.77 9.34
N ASP A 73 -5.27 -17.53 8.57
CA ASP A 73 -5.30 -17.72 7.11
C ASP A 73 -5.57 -16.41 6.33
N LEU A 74 -5.87 -15.32 7.02
CA LEU A 74 -6.12 -14.02 6.40
C LEU A 74 -5.83 -12.84 7.34
N CYS A 75 -5.72 -11.64 6.79
CA CYS A 75 -5.80 -10.39 7.52
C CYS A 75 -6.89 -9.48 6.94
N LYS A 76 -7.44 -8.60 7.78
CA LYS A 76 -8.45 -7.61 7.38
C LYS A 76 -7.97 -6.22 7.75
N VAL A 77 -8.08 -5.27 6.84
CA VAL A 77 -7.92 -3.84 7.10
C VAL A 77 -9.31 -3.24 7.14
N ILE A 78 -9.70 -2.68 8.28
CA ILE A 78 -11.06 -2.23 8.58
C ILE A 78 -11.01 -0.74 8.90
N ASP A 79 -11.86 0.06 8.27
CA ASP A 79 -12.03 1.47 8.63
C ASP A 79 -12.72 1.57 9.99
N ILE A 80 -12.12 2.28 10.94
CA ILE A 80 -12.68 2.37 12.30
C ILE A 80 -13.92 3.26 12.37
N ASN A 81 -14.16 4.13 11.38
CA ASN A 81 -15.25 5.10 11.41
C ASN A 81 -16.59 4.50 10.99
N ASN A 82 -16.57 3.42 10.22
CA ASN A 82 -17.79 2.78 9.68
C ASN A 82 -17.75 1.25 9.70
N ASP A 83 -16.72 0.65 10.31
CA ASP A 83 -16.46 -0.79 10.39
C ASP A 83 -16.44 -1.53 9.03
N GLN A 84 -16.28 -0.81 7.91
CA GLN A 84 -16.17 -1.43 6.60
C GLN A 84 -14.79 -2.04 6.38
N VAL A 85 -14.77 -3.27 5.87
CA VAL A 85 -13.55 -3.94 5.43
C VAL A 85 -13.06 -3.27 4.14
N LYS A 86 -11.91 -2.58 4.21
CA LYS A 86 -11.24 -1.99 3.05
C LYS A 86 -10.48 -3.04 2.26
N PHE A 87 -9.69 -3.87 2.94
CA PHE A 87 -8.86 -4.87 2.30
C PHE A 87 -8.91 -6.20 3.04
N ILE A 88 -8.86 -7.30 2.27
CA ILE A 88 -8.63 -8.65 2.78
C ILE A 88 -7.32 -9.12 2.19
N GLY A 89 -6.39 -9.52 3.05
CA GLY A 89 -5.15 -10.17 2.64
C GLY A 89 -5.23 -11.65 2.93
N HIS A 90 -4.94 -12.51 1.95
CA HIS A 90 -4.89 -13.95 2.16
C HIS A 90 -3.46 -14.38 2.50
N ARG A 91 -3.32 -15.33 3.41
CA ARG A 91 -2.00 -15.82 3.81
C ARG A 91 -1.44 -16.78 2.76
N HIS A 92 -0.27 -16.45 2.23
CA HIS A 92 0.52 -17.31 1.36
C HIS A 92 1.89 -17.55 2.01
N GLY A 93 2.10 -18.74 2.55
CA GLY A 93 3.28 -19.06 3.36
C GLY A 93 3.36 -18.19 4.62
N ASN A 94 4.38 -17.32 4.71
CA ASN A 94 4.59 -16.44 5.85
C ASN A 94 4.22 -14.97 5.58
N VAL A 95 3.54 -14.69 4.47
CA VAL A 95 3.14 -13.33 4.08
C VAL A 95 1.63 -13.28 3.86
N TYR A 96 1.01 -12.15 4.22
CA TYR A 96 -0.38 -11.85 3.84
C TYR A 96 -0.35 -10.98 2.58
N VAL A 97 -1.00 -11.45 1.53
CA VAL A 97 -1.03 -10.79 0.23
C VAL A 97 -2.38 -10.14 0.04
N VAL A 98 -2.39 -8.83 -0.19
CA VAL A 98 -3.58 -8.07 -0.53
C VAL A 98 -3.54 -7.83 -2.03
N GLU A 99 -4.59 -8.27 -2.73
CA GLU A 99 -4.81 -7.92 -4.12
C GLU A 99 -5.53 -6.57 -4.19
N ILE A 100 -4.87 -5.60 -4.79
CA ILE A 100 -5.40 -4.25 -4.98
C ILE A 100 -5.72 -4.10 -6.46
N GLU A 101 -6.99 -4.31 -6.82
CA GLU A 101 -7.47 -4.00 -8.15
C GLU A 101 -7.69 -2.48 -8.27
N SER A 102 -6.93 -1.84 -9.17
CA SER A 102 -7.27 -0.53 -9.71
C SER A 102 -8.30 -0.72 -10.83
N ILE A 103 -9.41 0.03 -10.77
CA ILE A 103 -10.43 0.08 -11.85
C ILE A 103 -9.82 0.73 -13.08
#